data_AF-A0A383E138-F1
#
_entry.id   AF-A0A383E138-F1
#
_cell.length_a   1.000
_cell.length_b   1.000
_cell.length_c   1.000
_cell.angle_alpha   90.00
_cell.angle_beta   90.00
_cell.angle_gamma   90.00
#
_symmetry.space_group_name_H-M   'P 1'
#
loop_
_entity.id
_entity.type
_entity.pdbx_description
1 polymer ?
#
loop_
_entity_poly.entity_id
_entity_poly.type
_entity_poly.pdbx_seq_one_letter_code
_entity_poly.pdbx_strand_id
1 'polypeptide(L)'
;VQLTDLDHPGAGIDSVRLADGRCILLYNPSTTRRTPLSLAVSFDDGGTWKDFLVIEELAADQRGELSYPAMIQDENEDLQITYTWNRQRIRHATVPFGLIPQKLEDVR
;
A
#
# COMPACT_ATOMS: atom_id res chain seq x y z
N VAL A 1 -18.91 -12.68 2.36
CA VAL A 1 -17.84 -11.97 1.61
C VAL A 1 -18.37 -10.57 1.33
N GLN A 2 -17.66 -9.54 1.79
CA GLN A 2 -17.95 -8.13 1.49
C GLN A 2 -16.88 -7.64 0.52
N LEU A 3 -17.31 -6.97 -0.56
CA LEU A 3 -16.39 -6.35 -1.52
C LEU A 3 -16.02 -4.96 -1.03
N THR A 4 -14.79 -4.53 -1.32
CA THR A 4 -14.37 -3.15 -1.15
C THR A 4 -14.67 -2.38 -2.43
N ASP A 5 -14.79 -1.06 -2.32
CA ASP A 5 -14.99 -0.16 -3.47
C ASP A 5 -13.66 0.38 -4.04
N LEU A 6 -12.54 -0.28 -3.73
CA LEU A 6 -11.21 0.19 -4.14
C LEU A 6 -10.94 -0.13 -5.62
N ASP A 7 -10.49 0.88 -6.35
CA ASP A 7 -10.03 0.73 -7.72
C ASP A 7 -8.71 -0.03 -7.79
N HIS A 8 -8.57 -0.92 -8.79
CA HIS A 8 -7.34 -1.66 -9.03
C HIS A 8 -7.15 -2.01 -10.52
N PRO A 9 -5.94 -1.81 -11.12
CA PRO A 9 -5.72 -1.98 -12.56
C PRO A 9 -5.25 -3.39 -12.94
N GLY A 10 -5.42 -4.39 -12.07
CA GLY A 10 -4.89 -5.74 -12.28
C GLY A 10 -3.36 -5.81 -12.22
N ALA A 11 -2.74 -5.10 -11.28
CA ALA A 11 -1.30 -5.03 -11.06
C ALA A 11 -0.78 -5.93 -9.91
N GLY A 12 -1.67 -6.64 -9.23
CA GLY A 12 -1.37 -7.31 -7.96
C GLY A 12 -1.49 -6.36 -6.77
N ILE A 13 -1.82 -6.93 -5.61
CA ILE A 13 -1.92 -6.24 -4.32
C ILE A 13 -1.26 -7.11 -3.26
N ASP A 14 -0.88 -6.51 -2.15
CA ASP A 14 -0.52 -7.25 -0.95
C ASP A 14 -1.08 -6.55 0.28
N SER A 15 -1.35 -7.30 1.34
CA SER A 15 -1.84 -6.74 2.60
C SER A 15 -1.22 -7.44 3.79
N VAL A 16 -0.82 -6.66 4.80
CA VAL A 16 -0.37 -7.19 6.08
C VAL A 16 -1.25 -6.70 7.21
N ARG A 17 -1.42 -7.55 8.23
CA ARG A 17 -1.93 -7.13 9.53
C ARG A 17 -0.74 -6.83 10.41
N LEU A 18 -0.67 -5.62 10.93
CA LEU A 18 0.36 -5.20 11.87
C LEU A 18 0.14 -5.88 13.23
N ALA A 19 1.20 -5.93 14.04
CA ALA A 19 1.13 -6.46 15.41
C ALA A 19 0.06 -5.76 16.29
N ASP A 20 -0.25 -4.49 16.01
CA ASP A 20 -1.28 -3.71 16.72
C ASP A 20 -2.70 -3.88 16.16
N GLY A 21 -2.88 -4.76 15.17
CA GLY A 21 -4.18 -5.13 14.60
C GLY A 21 -4.64 -4.30 13.41
N ARG A 22 -3.98 -3.18 13.08
CA ARG A 22 -4.28 -2.42 11.85
C ARG A 22 -3.96 -3.26 10.61
N CYS A 23 -4.73 -3.08 9.54
CA CYS A 23 -4.44 -3.71 8.25
C CYS A 23 -3.88 -2.68 7.29
N ILE A 24 -2.77 -3.01 6.61
CA ILE A 24 -2.15 -2.16 5.59
C ILE A 24 -2.30 -2.84 4.24
N LEU A 25 -2.77 -2.09 3.25
CA LEU A 25 -2.91 -2.51 1.87
C LEU A 25 -1.87 -1.78 1.02
N LEU A 26 -1.14 -2.52 0.20
CA LEU A 26 -0.23 -2.01 -0.82
C LEU A 26 -0.82 -2.31 -2.20
N TYR A 27 -1.17 -1.26 -2.95
CA TYR A 27 -1.90 -1.38 -4.20
C TYR A 27 -1.72 -0.15 -5.11
N ASN A 28 -2.30 -0.21 -6.32
CA ASN A 28 -2.42 0.92 -7.21
C ASN A 28 -3.89 1.41 -7.22
N PRO A 29 -4.21 2.59 -6.65
CA PRO A 29 -5.57 3.15 -6.63
C PRO A 29 -5.94 3.72 -8.00
N SER A 30 -6.21 2.84 -8.95
CA SER A 30 -6.56 3.23 -10.32
C SER A 30 -7.34 2.15 -11.03
N THR A 31 -8.28 2.54 -11.88
CA THR A 31 -9.00 1.60 -12.75
C THR A 31 -8.15 1.10 -13.92
N THR A 32 -7.09 1.82 -14.30
CA THR A 32 -6.36 1.56 -15.55
C THR A 32 -4.84 1.70 -15.46
N ARG A 33 -4.32 2.53 -14.55
CA ARG A 33 -2.88 2.81 -14.47
C ARG A 33 -2.23 2.07 -13.33
N ARG A 34 -1.08 1.45 -13.62
CA ARG A 34 -0.24 0.77 -12.61
C ARG A 34 0.73 1.75 -11.92
N THR A 35 0.17 2.86 -11.47
CA THR A 35 0.83 3.97 -10.76
C THR A 35 -0.26 4.94 -10.30
N PRO A 36 -0.14 5.59 -9.14
CA PRO A 36 0.92 5.40 -8.13
C PRO A 36 0.86 4.03 -7.46
N LEU A 37 1.97 3.60 -6.84
CA LEU A 37 1.96 2.50 -5.87
C LEU A 37 1.82 3.12 -4.47
N SER A 38 0.74 2.78 -3.77
CA SER A 38 0.30 3.46 -2.56
C SER A 38 0.00 2.51 -1.41
N LEU A 39 0.08 3.03 -0.20
CA LEU A 39 -0.37 2.38 1.03
C LEU A 39 -1.70 2.97 1.50
N ALA A 40 -2.62 2.08 1.86
CA ALA A 40 -3.84 2.40 2.60
C ALA A 40 -3.87 1.67 3.94
N VAL A 41 -4.50 2.28 4.94
CA VAL A 41 -4.72 1.69 6.27
C VAL A 41 -6.20 1.43 6.49
N SER A 42 -6.51 0.30 7.12
CA SER A 42 -7.82 -0.01 7.67
C SER A 42 -7.74 -0.18 9.18
N PHE A 43 -8.71 0.43 9.86
CA PHE A 43 -8.89 0.37 11.32
C PHE A 43 -10.05 -0.53 11.75
N ASP A 44 -10.74 -1.14 10.79
CA ASP A 44 -11.98 -1.90 10.95
C ASP A 44 -11.94 -3.23 10.17
N ASP A 45 -10.77 -3.88 10.20
CA ASP A 45 -10.55 -5.22 9.66
C ASP A 45 -10.78 -5.36 8.14
N GLY A 46 -10.43 -4.31 7.38
CA GLY A 46 -10.59 -4.25 5.94
C GLY A 46 -11.95 -3.77 5.46
N GLY A 47 -12.81 -3.30 6.37
CA GLY A 47 -14.12 -2.73 6.04
C GLY A 47 -14.02 -1.40 5.29
N THR A 48 -13.18 -0.49 5.78
CA THR A 48 -12.87 0.82 5.18
C THR A 48 -11.37 1.03 5.08
N TRP A 49 -10.95 1.77 4.05
CA TRP A 49 -9.55 2.00 3.72
C TRP A 49 -9.28 3.49 3.54
N LYS A 50 -8.14 3.95 4.06
CA LYS A 50 -7.68 5.33 3.90
C LYS A 50 -6.26 5.33 3.36
N ASP A 51 -6.07 5.87 2.15
CA ASP A 51 -4.74 6.11 1.59
C ASP A 51 -3.96 7.08 2.50
N PHE A 52 -2.67 6.79 2.71
CA PHE A 52 -1.82 7.63 3.58
C PHE A 52 -0.40 7.87 3.05
N LEU A 53 0.11 7.04 2.14
CA LEU A 53 1.45 7.22 1.60
C LEU A 53 1.53 6.74 0.15
N VAL A 54 2.19 7.51 -0.71
CA VAL A 54 2.60 7.07 -2.05
C VAL A 54 4.06 6.60 -1.96
N ILE A 55 4.32 5.34 -2.30
CA ILE A 55 5.68 4.75 -2.33
C ILE A 55 6.44 5.25 -3.55
N GLU A 56 5.79 5.20 -4.71
CA GLU A 56 6.34 5.71 -5.96
C GLU A 56 5.21 6.11 -6.91
N GLU A 57 5.43 7.18 -7.66
CA GLU A 57 4.57 7.63 -8.75
C GLU A 57 5.40 7.89 -9.99
N LEU A 58 4.94 7.38 -11.14
CA LEU A 58 5.51 7.70 -12.43
C LEU A 58 5.00 9.07 -12.90
N ALA A 59 5.90 9.90 -13.42
CA ALA A 59 5.53 11.18 -14.02
C ALA A 59 4.49 11.00 -15.13
N ALA A 60 3.68 12.03 -15.39
CA ALA A 60 2.55 11.96 -16.32
C ALA A 60 2.95 11.56 -17.75
N ASP A 61 4.14 11.97 -18.20
CA ASP A 61 4.72 11.66 -19.50
C ASP A 61 5.62 10.40 -19.49
N GLN A 62 5.90 9.85 -18.31
CA GLN A 62 6.72 8.66 -18.16
C GLN A 62 5.91 7.41 -18.46
N ARG A 63 6.38 6.64 -19.44
CA ARG A 63 5.86 5.30 -19.70
C ARG A 63 6.43 4.33 -18.67
N GLY A 64 5.56 3.48 -18.12
CA GLY A 64 5.97 2.38 -17.26
C GLY A 64 4.84 1.84 -16.40
N GLU A 65 5.20 0.89 -15.54
CA GLU A 65 4.33 0.29 -14.55
C GLU A 65 5.10 -0.07 -13.27
N LEU A 66 4.40 0.04 -12.16
CA LEU A 66 4.76 -0.48 -10.84
C LEU A 66 3.82 -1.65 -10.58
N SER A 67 4.35 -2.86 -10.37
CA SER A 67 3.51 -4.09 -10.34
C SER A 67 4.05 -5.15 -9.42
N TYR A 68 3.18 -6.07 -9.05
CA TYR A 68 3.48 -7.23 -8.19
C TYR A 68 4.14 -6.81 -6.87
N PRO A 69 3.48 -5.96 -6.08
CA PRO A 69 3.98 -5.60 -4.78
C PRO A 69 4.00 -6.80 -3.82
N ALA A 70 4.94 -6.77 -2.88
CA ALA A 70 4.97 -7.60 -1.69
C ALA A 70 5.40 -6.76 -0.49
N MET A 71 4.85 -7.05 0.68
CA MET A 71 5.04 -6.29 1.92
C MET A 71 5.09 -7.20 3.13
N ILE A 72 6.01 -6.92 4.05
CA ILE A 72 6.07 -7.55 5.39
C ILE A 72 6.29 -6.47 6.45
N GLN A 73 5.88 -6.75 7.69
CA GLN A 73 6.34 -6.00 8.87
C GLN A 73 7.59 -6.70 9.41
N ASP A 74 8.66 -5.95 9.65
CA ASP A 74 9.90 -6.49 10.24
C ASP A 74 9.93 -6.40 11.77
N GLU A 75 11.05 -6.82 12.37
CA GLU A 75 11.25 -6.82 13.83
C GLU A 75 11.36 -5.43 14.47
N ASN A 76 11.63 -4.39 13.67
CA ASN A 76 11.61 -2.99 14.10
C ASN A 76 10.23 -2.34 13.89
N GLU A 77 9.22 -3.15 13.55
CA GLU A 77 7.85 -2.75 13.22
C GLU A 77 7.70 -1.99 11.89
N ASP A 78 8.80 -1.78 11.16
CA ASP A 78 8.80 -1.09 9.88
C ASP A 78 8.23 -1.97 8.77
N LEU A 79 7.66 -1.34 7.74
CA LEU A 79 7.21 -2.05 6.56
C LEU A 79 8.35 -2.17 5.55
N GLN A 80 8.66 -3.41 5.18
CA GLN A 80 9.59 -3.73 4.10
C GLN A 80 8.80 -4.09 2.85
N ILE A 81 9.02 -3.33 1.78
CA ILE A 81 8.23 -3.40 0.56
C ILE A 81 9.13 -3.72 -0.63
N THR A 82 8.67 -4.62 -1.49
CA THR A 82 9.27 -4.84 -2.81
C THR A 82 8.22 -4.77 -3.91
N TYR A 83 8.63 -4.40 -5.11
CA TYR A 83 7.77 -4.34 -6.28
C TYR A 83 8.61 -4.36 -7.54
N THR A 84 7.99 -4.73 -8.66
CA THR A 84 8.64 -4.64 -9.96
C THR A 84 8.49 -3.24 -10.55
N TRP A 85 9.56 -2.75 -11.17
CA TRP A 85 9.53 -1.59 -12.05
C TRP A 85 9.64 -2.08 -13.50
N ASN A 86 8.61 -1.82 -14.31
CA ASN A 86 8.45 -2.31 -15.68
C ASN A 86 8.67 -3.82 -15.86
N ARG A 87 8.51 -4.63 -14.79
CA ARG A 87 8.87 -6.07 -14.74
C ARG A 87 10.32 -6.38 -15.16
N GLN A 88 11.20 -5.39 -15.11
CA GLN A 88 12.61 -5.52 -15.49
C GLN A 88 13.55 -5.41 -14.30
N ARG A 89 13.10 -4.75 -13.23
CA ARG A 89 13.85 -4.53 -12.00
C ARG A 89 12.96 -4.78 -10.82
N ILE A 90 13.55 -5.20 -9.71
CA ILE A 90 12.91 -5.18 -8.40
C ILE A 90 13.40 -3.93 -7.68
N ARG A 91 12.48 -3.17 -7.11
CA ARG A 91 12.76 -2.07 -6.18
C ARG A 91 12.39 -2.50 -4.78
N HIS A 92 13.07 -1.90 -3.82
CA HIS A 92 12.80 -2.06 -2.39
C HIS A 92 12.56 -0.68 -1.78
N ALA A 93 11.65 -0.61 -0.82
CA ALA A 93 11.38 0.56 -0.01
C ALA A 93 11.15 0.14 1.44
N THR A 94 11.53 1.01 2.37
CA THR A 94 11.21 0.88 3.80
C THR A 94 10.30 2.03 4.19
N VAL A 95 9.22 1.72 4.91
CA VAL A 95 8.33 2.72 5.52
C VAL A 95 8.41 2.58 7.03
N PRO A 96 8.96 3.59 7.73
CA PRO A 96 9.02 3.58 9.18
C PRO A 96 7.64 3.45 9.82
N PHE A 97 7.52 2.65 10.88
CA PHE A 97 6.26 2.42 11.59
C PHE A 97 5.57 3.72 12.02
N GLY A 98 6.36 4.73 12.42
CA GLY A 98 5.88 6.05 12.84
C GLY A 98 5.17 6.85 11.74
N LEU A 99 5.29 6.47 10.46
CA LEU A 99 4.53 7.08 9.35
C LEU A 99 3.14 6.46 9.18
N ILE A 100 2.86 5.31 9.79
CA ILE A 100 1.58 4.63 9.64
C ILE A 100 0.53 5.33 10.52
N PRO A 101 -0.59 5.83 9.95
CA PRO A 101 -1.58 6.58 10.70
C PRO A 101 -2.13 5.78 11.87
N GLN A 102 -2.15 6.41 13.04
CA GLN A 102 -2.87 5.88 14.20
C GLN A 102 -4.37 6.19 14.05
N LYS A 103 -5.20 5.36 14.68
CA LYS A 103 -6.60 5.74 14.86
C LYS A 103 -6.55 6.97 15.76
N LEU A 104 -7.04 8.12 15.29
CA LEU A 104 -7.30 9.24 16.19
C LEU A 104 -8.27 8.69 17.23
N GLU A 105 -7.79 8.45 18.44
CA GLU A 105 -8.69 8.28 19.57
C GLU A 105 -9.48 9.59 19.64
N ASP A 106 -10.81 9.49 19.71
CA ASP A 106 -11.67 10.63 19.93
C ASP A 106 -11.16 11.36 21.18
N VAL A 107 -10.37 12.41 20.99
CA VAL A 107 -9.97 13.32 22.06
C VAL A 107 -11.24 13.99 22.50
N ARG A 108 -11.86 13.43 23.54
CA ARG A 108 -12.98 14.03 24.27
C ARG A 108 -12.53 15.29 24.98
#